data_AF-A0ABD5DV23-F1
#
_entry.id   AF-A0ABD5DV23-F1
#
_cell.length_a   1.000
_cell.length_b   1.000
_cell.length_c   1.000
_cell.angle_alpha   90.00
_cell.angle_beta   90.00
_cell.angle_gamma   90.00
#
_symmetry.space_group_name_H-M   'P 1'
#
loop_
_entity.id
_entity.type
_entity.pdbx_description
1 polymer ?
#
loop_
_entity_poly.entity_id
_entity_poly.type
_entity_poly.pdbx_seq_one_letter_code
_entity_poly.pdbx_strand_id
1 'polypeptide(L)'
;LSVVLIICAVNLMSVKVFGELEFWFSFFKVATIIIMILAGFGIIIWGIGNGGQPTGIHNLWSNGGFFSNGWLGMVMSLQMVMFAYGGIEIIGITAGEAKDPEKSIPRAINSVPMRILVFYVG
;
A
#
# COMPACT_ATOMS: atom_id res chain seq x y z
N LEU A 1 7.77 4.72 21.99
CA LEU A 1 9.18 4.78 22.45
C LEU A 1 9.88 3.43 22.32
N SER A 2 9.32 2.34 22.87
CA SER A 2 9.93 1.00 22.82
C SER A 2 10.24 0.49 21.41
N VAL A 3 9.32 0.69 20.45
CA VAL A 3 9.53 0.30 19.04
C VAL A 3 10.71 1.05 18.41
N VAL A 4 10.85 2.34 18.70
CA VAL A 4 11.96 3.17 18.16
C VAL A 4 13.30 2.69 18.72
N LEU A 5 13.36 2.35 20.00
CA LEU A 5 14.58 1.81 20.63
C LEU A 5 14.98 0.45 20.04
N ILE A 6 14.01 -0.42 19.74
CA ILE A 6 14.25 -1.72 19.10
C ILE A 6 14.78 -1.53 17.67
N ILE A 7 14.15 -0.65 16.88
CA ILE A 7 14.62 -0.34 15.52
C ILE A 7 16.03 0.25 15.55
N CYS A 8 16.32 1.15 16.51
CA CYS A 8 17.65 1.70 16.69
C CYS A 8 18.69 0.62 17.03
N ALA A 9 18.37 -0.31 17.94
CA ALA A 9 19.23 -1.43 18.28
C ALA A 9 19.48 -2.38 17.11
N VAL A 10 18.46 -2.64 16.29
CA VAL A 10 18.58 -3.44 15.05
C VAL A 10 19.44 -2.71 14.01
N ASN A 11 19.30 -1.40 13.86
CA ASN A 11 20.12 -0.59 12.96
C ASN A 11 21.60 -0.54 13.39
N LEU A 12 21.89 -0.71 14.69
CA LEU A 12 23.25 -0.83 15.21
C LEU A 12 23.82 -2.27 15.06
N MET A 13 22.94 -3.27 14.91
CA MET A 13 23.35 -4.63 14.56
C MET A 13 23.65 -4.73 13.04
N SER A 14 24.43 -5.75 12.67
CA SER A 14 24.91 -5.97 11.31
C SER A 14 23.84 -5.73 10.23
N VAL A 15 24.20 -4.97 9.19
CA VAL A 15 23.40 -4.67 7.97
C VAL A 15 22.69 -5.90 7.37
N LYS A 16 23.23 -7.11 7.61
CA LYS A 16 22.62 -8.37 7.18
C LYS A 16 21.28 -8.66 7.89
N VAL A 17 21.19 -8.40 9.19
CA VAL A 17 19.98 -8.65 9.99
C VAL A 17 18.85 -7.69 9.57
N PHE A 18 19.20 -6.44 9.27
CA PHE A 18 18.26 -5.46 8.75
C PHE A 18 17.64 -5.91 7.42
N GLY A 19 18.47 -6.36 6.47
CA GLY A 19 18.00 -6.85 5.17
C GLY A 19 17.10 -8.09 5.28
N GLU A 20 17.43 -9.03 6.18
CA GLU A 20 16.58 -10.21 6.43
C GLU A 20 15.22 -9.80 7.03
N LEU A 21 15.19 -8.91 8.02
CA LEU A 21 13.94 -8.42 8.62
C LEU A 21 13.06 -7.67 7.61
N GLU A 22 13.65 -6.81 6.78
CA GLU A 22 12.92 -6.07 5.75
C GLU A 22 12.28 -7.02 4.73
N PHE A 23 12.98 -8.09 4.35
CA PHE A 23 12.43 -9.13 3.49
C PHE A 23 11.22 -9.84 4.15
N TRP A 24 11.34 -10.26 5.41
CA TRP A 24 10.24 -10.89 6.15
C TRP A 24 9.03 -9.95 6.29
N PHE A 25 9.24 -8.67 6.63
CA PHE A 25 8.15 -7.69 6.73
C PHE A 25 7.50 -7.43 5.36
N SER A 26 8.27 -7.40 4.29
CA SER A 26 7.75 -7.24 2.93
C SER A 26 6.89 -8.45 2.52
N PHE A 27 7.28 -9.66 2.91
CA PHE A 27 6.47 -10.86 2.69
C PHE A 27 5.11 -10.76 3.37
N PHE A 28 5.08 -10.41 4.66
CA PHE A 28 3.81 -10.23 5.38
C PHE A 28 2.92 -9.14 4.77
N LYS A 29 3.51 -8.04 4.30
CA LYS A 29 2.77 -6.97 3.63
C LYS A 29 2.03 -7.49 2.39
N VAL A 30 2.74 -8.20 1.52
CA VAL A 30 2.15 -8.76 0.28
C VAL A 30 1.12 -9.84 0.60
N ALA A 31 1.43 -10.76 1.52
CA ALA A 31 0.51 -11.82 1.92
C ALA A 31 -0.81 -11.25 2.49
N THR A 32 -0.73 -10.21 3.31
CA THR A 32 -1.90 -9.55 3.89
C THR A 32 -2.78 -8.93 2.80
N ILE A 33 -2.19 -8.25 1.81
CA ILE A 33 -2.94 -7.64 0.71
C ILE A 33 -3.68 -8.72 -0.08
N ILE A 34 -3.01 -9.81 -0.47
CA ILE A 34 -3.63 -10.92 -1.18
C ILE A 34 -4.82 -11.50 -0.38
N ILE A 35 -4.65 -11.70 0.92
CA ILE A 35 -5.73 -12.21 1.79
C ILE A 35 -6.92 -11.24 1.82
N MET A 36 -6.67 -9.93 1.97
CA MET A 36 -7.74 -8.93 1.99
C MET A 36 -8.51 -8.87 0.67
N ILE A 37 -7.82 -8.98 -0.46
CA ILE A 37 -8.42 -9.00 -1.80
C ILE A 37 -9.35 -10.21 -1.94
N LEU A 38 -8.84 -11.40 -1.62
CA LEU A 38 -9.62 -12.65 -1.69
C LEU A 38 -10.82 -12.61 -0.74
N ALA A 39 -10.64 -12.08 0.47
CA ALA A 39 -11.72 -11.89 1.42
C ALA A 39 -12.78 -10.91 0.88
N GLY A 40 -12.36 -9.79 0.27
CA GLY A 40 -13.26 -8.82 -0.36
C GLY A 40 -14.09 -9.46 -1.48
N PHE A 41 -13.47 -10.22 -2.38
CA PHE A 41 -14.18 -10.99 -3.40
C PHE A 41 -15.13 -12.02 -2.78
N GLY A 42 -14.72 -12.71 -1.72
CA GLY A 42 -15.55 -13.66 -0.98
C GLY A 42 -16.79 -13.00 -0.36
N ILE A 43 -16.67 -11.77 0.17
CA ILE A 43 -17.80 -11.00 0.69
C ILE A 43 -18.74 -10.59 -0.44
N ILE A 44 -18.21 -10.10 -1.57
CA ILE A 44 -19.02 -9.62 -2.70
C ILE A 44 -19.78 -10.76 -3.38
N ILE A 45 -19.12 -11.91 -3.61
CA ILE A 45 -19.66 -13.03 -4.39
C ILE A 45 -20.44 -14.01 -3.51
N TRP A 46 -19.92 -14.36 -2.33
CA TRP A 46 -20.48 -15.38 -1.44
C TRP A 46 -21.19 -14.81 -0.22
N GLY A 47 -21.08 -13.50 0.06
CA GLY A 47 -21.69 -12.91 1.25
C GLY A 47 -21.09 -13.42 2.56
N ILE A 48 -19.80 -13.79 2.55
CA ILE A 48 -19.08 -14.25 3.75
C ILE A 48 -19.18 -13.15 4.83
N GLY A 49 -19.75 -13.47 5.99
CA GLY A 49 -19.99 -12.50 7.07
C GLY A 49 -21.31 -11.71 6.98
N ASN A 50 -22.09 -11.86 5.91
CA ASN A 50 -23.43 -11.26 5.74
C ASN A 50 -24.54 -12.33 5.65
N GLY A 51 -24.47 -13.36 6.49
CA GLY A 51 -25.47 -14.44 6.52
C GLY A 51 -25.62 -15.23 5.22
N GLY A 52 -24.63 -15.19 4.32
CA GLY A 52 -24.69 -15.84 3.00
C GLY A 52 -25.44 -15.02 1.93
N GLN A 53 -25.83 -13.78 2.23
CA GLN A 53 -26.40 -12.87 1.24
C GLN A 53 -25.27 -12.07 0.57
N PRO A 54 -25.04 -12.23 -0.74
CA PRO A 54 -23.99 -11.50 -1.44
C PRO A 54 -24.25 -10.00 -1.39
N THR A 55 -23.29 -9.26 -0.84
CA THR A 55 -23.42 -7.80 -0.68
C THR A 55 -23.43 -7.09 -2.03
N GLY A 56 -22.92 -7.73 -3.08
CA GLY A 56 -22.94 -7.22 -4.46
C GLY A 56 -22.08 -5.96 -4.66
N ILE A 57 -21.81 -5.63 -5.93
CA ILE A 57 -20.98 -4.47 -6.32
C ILE A 57 -21.67 -3.15 -5.94
N HIS A 58 -23.00 -3.15 -5.84
CA HIS A 58 -23.79 -1.97 -5.46
C HIS A 58 -23.42 -1.42 -4.08
N ASN A 59 -22.99 -2.27 -3.13
CA ASN A 59 -22.58 -1.83 -1.80
C ASN A 59 -21.31 -0.94 -1.81
N LEU A 60 -20.53 -0.94 -2.89
CA LEU A 60 -19.36 -0.06 -3.03
C LEU A 60 -19.73 1.42 -3.10
N TRP A 61 -20.96 1.74 -3.55
CA TRP A 61 -21.43 3.12 -3.67
C TRP A 61 -22.77 3.37 -2.96
N SER A 62 -23.45 2.35 -2.45
CA SER A 62 -24.78 2.52 -1.85
C SER A 62 -24.77 3.21 -0.47
N ASN A 63 -23.64 3.19 0.24
CA ASN A 63 -23.48 3.81 1.57
C ASN A 63 -22.99 5.27 1.48
N GLY A 64 -23.74 6.12 0.77
CA GLY A 64 -23.44 7.56 0.65
C GLY A 64 -22.75 8.00 -0.65
N GLY A 65 -22.62 7.13 -1.64
CA GLY A 65 -22.05 7.48 -2.96
C GLY A 65 -20.56 7.81 -2.92
N PHE A 66 -20.02 8.30 -4.05
CA PHE A 66 -18.62 8.70 -4.18
C PHE A 66 -18.24 9.90 -3.29
N PHE A 67 -19.22 10.67 -2.82
CA PHE A 67 -19.02 11.90 -2.04
C PHE A 67 -19.81 11.86 -0.71
N SER A 68 -19.72 10.75 0.03
CA SER A 68 -20.47 10.57 1.28
C SER A 68 -20.22 11.63 2.34
N ASN A 69 -19.00 12.21 2.37
CA ASN A 69 -18.59 13.27 3.30
C ASN A 69 -18.49 14.66 2.64
N GLY A 70 -19.06 14.84 1.45
CA GLY A 70 -19.02 16.09 0.68
C GLY A 70 -17.61 16.52 0.22
N TRP A 71 -17.48 17.77 -0.22
CA TRP A 71 -16.22 18.33 -0.74
C TRP A 71 -15.08 18.35 0.29
N LEU A 72 -15.40 18.66 1.55
CA LEU A 72 -14.43 18.61 2.65
C LEU A 72 -13.90 17.19 2.89
N GLY A 73 -14.76 16.18 2.80
CA GLY A 73 -14.35 14.78 2.88
C GLY A 73 -13.39 14.37 1.78
N MET A 74 -13.61 14.87 0.54
CA MET A 74 -12.66 14.67 -0.56
C MET A 74 -11.29 15.28 -0.24
N VAL A 75 -11.22 16.53 0.20
CA VAL A 75 -9.94 17.18 0.56
C VAL A 75 -9.24 16.43 1.69
N MET A 76 -9.98 15.99 2.71
CA MET A 76 -9.42 15.20 3.80
C MET A 76 -8.93 13.82 3.34
N SER A 77 -9.54 13.21 2.31
CA SER A 77 -9.05 11.97 1.72
C SER A 77 -7.75 12.18 0.93
N LEU A 78 -7.59 13.32 0.25
CA LEU A 78 -6.35 13.65 -0.46
C LEU A 78 -5.13 13.72 0.48
N GLN A 79 -5.31 14.23 1.70
CA GLN A 79 -4.23 14.24 2.69
C GLN A 79 -3.80 12.82 3.09
N MET A 80 -4.76 11.90 3.27
CA MET A 80 -4.53 10.51 3.64
C MET A 80 -3.82 9.76 2.51
N VAL A 81 -4.27 10.01 1.27
CA VAL A 81 -3.60 9.56 0.05
C VAL A 81 -2.17 10.07 0.06
N MET A 82 -1.91 11.37 0.07
CA MET A 82 -0.54 11.93 0.05
C MET A 82 0.38 11.32 1.12
N PHE A 83 -0.13 11.11 2.34
CA PHE A 83 0.65 10.46 3.41
C PHE A 83 0.96 8.99 3.11
N ALA A 84 0.02 8.25 2.53
CA ALA A 84 0.21 6.85 2.13
C ALA A 84 1.25 6.68 1.00
N TYR A 85 1.47 7.71 0.16
CA TYR A 85 2.50 7.73 -0.89
C TYR A 85 3.83 8.37 -0.43
N GLY A 86 3.98 8.63 0.88
CA GLY A 86 5.25 9.10 1.46
C GLY A 86 6.39 8.13 1.14
N GLY A 87 7.54 8.67 0.72
CA GLY A 87 8.71 7.87 0.34
C GLY A 87 8.88 7.62 -1.16
N ILE A 88 7.90 8.00 -2.02
CA ILE A 88 8.09 7.98 -3.48
C ILE A 88 9.22 8.94 -3.92
N GLU A 89 9.50 9.95 -3.11
CA GLU A 89 10.61 10.90 -3.25
C GLU A 89 11.99 10.22 -3.30
N ILE A 90 12.14 9.06 -2.65
CA ILE A 90 13.41 8.32 -2.62
C ILE A 90 13.80 7.87 -4.02
N ILE A 91 12.82 7.57 -4.89
CA ILE A 91 13.08 7.21 -6.30
C ILE A 91 13.76 8.37 -7.04
N GLY A 92 13.41 9.62 -6.73
CA GLY A 92 14.03 10.81 -7.29
C GLY A 92 15.47 11.04 -6.80
N ILE A 93 15.78 10.62 -5.57
CA ILE A 93 17.15 10.71 -5.02
C ILE A 93 18.02 9.58 -5.58
N THR A 94 17.54 8.33 -5.56
CA THR A 94 18.25 7.17 -6.11
C THR A 94 18.45 7.29 -7.62
N ALA A 95 17.58 8.01 -8.32
CA ALA A 95 17.76 8.38 -9.72
C ALA A 95 19.06 9.17 -9.97
N GLY A 96 19.47 10.04 -9.04
CA GLY A 96 20.73 10.80 -9.12
C GLY A 96 21.98 9.96 -8.83
N GLU A 97 21.82 8.83 -8.14
CA GLU A 97 22.91 7.91 -7.80
C GLU A 97 22.96 6.67 -8.72
N ALA A 98 22.01 6.55 -9.65
CA ALA A 98 21.91 5.41 -10.55
C ALA A 98 23.04 5.40 -11.59
N LYS A 99 23.61 4.22 -11.84
CA LYS A 99 24.73 4.02 -12.78
C LYS A 99 24.35 4.34 -14.24
N ASP A 100 23.09 4.13 -14.61
CA ASP A 100 22.50 4.40 -15.94
C ASP A 100 21.12 5.07 -15.79
N PRO A 101 21.07 6.38 -15.51
CA PRO A 101 19.83 7.09 -15.20
C PRO A 101 18.87 7.14 -16.40
N GLU A 102 19.36 7.28 -17.64
CA GLU A 102 18.53 7.33 -18.85
C GLU A 102 17.64 6.10 -19.07
N LYS A 103 18.05 4.93 -18.57
CA LYS A 103 17.28 3.68 -18.68
C LYS A 103 16.59 3.28 -17.37
N SER A 104 17.26 3.51 -16.24
CA SER A 104 16.77 3.07 -14.93
C SER A 104 15.62 3.93 -14.42
N ILE A 105 15.69 5.25 -14.65
CA ILE A 105 14.67 6.20 -14.18
C ILE A 105 13.33 5.98 -14.89
N PRO A 106 13.24 5.93 -16.25
CA PRO A 106 11.95 5.72 -16.91
C PRO A 106 11.32 4.38 -16.55
N ARG A 107 12.14 3.33 -16.38
CA ARG A 107 11.66 2.00 -15.94
C ARG A 107 11.08 2.04 -14.53
N ALA A 108 11.78 2.69 -13.59
CA ALA A 108 11.30 2.84 -12.22
C ALA A 108 9.98 3.62 -12.20
N ILE A 109 9.93 4.80 -12.84
CA ILE A 109 8.75 5.67 -12.91
C ILE A 109 7.55 4.95 -13.51
N ASN A 110 7.71 4.19 -14.60
CA ASN A 110 6.58 3.48 -15.21
C ASN A 110 6.11 2.27 -14.38
N SER A 111 7.00 1.64 -13.61
CA SER A 111 6.66 0.44 -12.85
C SER A 111 5.99 0.74 -11.50
N VAL A 112 6.25 1.91 -10.91
CA VAL A 112 5.81 2.27 -9.57
C VAL A 112 4.29 2.49 -9.50
N PRO A 113 3.65 3.28 -10.38
CA PRO A 113 2.19 3.46 -10.37
C PRO A 113 1.44 2.13 -10.49
N MET A 114 1.89 1.24 -11.37
CA MET A 114 1.26 -0.07 -11.56
C MET A 114 1.29 -0.92 -10.29
N ARG A 115 2.42 -0.97 -9.58
CA ARG A 115 2.51 -1.71 -8.32
C ARG A 115 1.58 -1.11 -7.27
N ILE A 116 1.55 0.21 -7.17
CA ILE A 116 0.71 0.86 -6.15
C ILE A 116 -0.78 0.64 -6.46
N LEU A 117 -1.19 0.73 -7.71
CA LEU A 117 -2.57 0.47 -8.11
C LEU A 117 -2.99 -0.95 -7.75
N VAL A 118 -2.13 -1.94 -8.00
CA VAL A 118 -2.38 -3.34 -7.60
C VAL A 118 -2.45 -3.51 -6.09
N PHE A 119 -1.63 -2.80 -5.31
CA PHE A 119 -1.61 -2.95 -3.85
C PHE A 119 -2.70 -2.17 -3.11
N TYR A 120 -3.20 -1.07 -3.68
CA TYR A 120 -4.19 -0.19 -3.03
C TYR A 120 -5.60 -0.30 -3.59
N VAL A 121 -5.75 -0.67 -4.88
CA VAL A 121 -7.05 -0.79 -5.56
C VAL A 121 -7.41 -2.26 -5.81
N GLY A 122 -6.40 -3.09 -6.06
CA GLY A 122 -6.55 -4.52 -6.30
C GLY A 122 -7.15 -5.24 -5.13
#